data_AF-A0A4D7DJ24-F1
#
_entry.id   AF-A0A4D7DJ24-F1
#
_cell.length_a   1.000
_cell.length_b   1.000
_cell.length_c   1.000
_cell.angle_alpha   90.00
_cell.angle_beta   90.00
_cell.angle_gamma   90.00
#
_symmetry.space_group_name_H-M   'P 1'
#
loop_
_entity.id
_entity.type
_entity.pdbx_description
1 polymer ?
#
loop_
_entity_poly.entity_id
_entity_poly.type
_entity_poly.pdbx_seq_one_letter_code
_entity_poly.pdbx_strand_id
1 'polypeptide(L)'
;MPDRRHGNRCVVMKHCDDSWAVSINLDVRMPLGLRVHHGERDAAIRMFMVRSGGTFIKSSQSCVFDAGSRQAAEQLIMRLRERLFRIACKPISQGQVEQILGITSRERIRWGKDGRLALSGISRIKKGTTEISLWTYPCLAIEQLAADPAVIRRWREEDEARTPIGLADIFV
;
A
#
# COMPACT_ATOMS: atom_id res chain seq x y z
N MET A 1 1.92 -0.59 13.84
CA MET A 1 0.82 -1.33 13.17
C MET A 1 -0.07 -0.30 12.47
N PRO A 2 -0.31 -0.41 11.15
CA PRO A 2 -1.23 0.50 10.48
C PRO A 2 -2.64 0.36 11.08
N ASP A 3 -3.32 1.49 11.22
CA ASP A 3 -4.62 1.57 11.86
C ASP A 3 -5.65 0.74 11.07
N ARG A 4 -6.21 -0.31 11.70
CA ARG A 4 -7.26 -1.17 11.14
C ARG A 4 -8.46 -0.36 10.63
N ARG A 5 -8.66 0.87 11.12
CA ARG A 5 -9.77 1.75 10.69
C ARG A 5 -9.68 2.16 9.22
N HIS A 6 -8.49 2.24 8.61
CA HIS A 6 -8.37 2.70 7.22
C HIS A 6 -8.78 1.63 6.20
N GLY A 7 -8.46 0.35 6.45
CA GLY A 7 -8.96 -0.76 5.63
C GLY A 7 -10.47 -1.01 5.80
N ASN A 8 -11.01 -0.67 6.98
CA ASN A 8 -12.44 -0.84 7.29
C ASN A 8 -13.36 0.10 6.53
N ARG A 9 -12.85 1.25 6.03
CA ARG A 9 -13.65 2.25 5.30
C ARG A 9 -13.95 1.87 3.85
N CYS A 10 -13.15 0.99 3.25
CA CYS A 10 -13.31 0.62 1.85
C CYS A 10 -14.45 -0.38 1.61
N VAL A 11 -14.97 -1.04 2.65
CA VAL A 11 -16.03 -2.05 2.50
C VAL A 11 -17.19 -1.69 3.41
N VAL A 12 -18.35 -1.46 2.80
CA VAL A 12 -19.57 -1.02 3.48
C VAL A 12 -20.68 -2.00 3.17
N MET A 13 -21.53 -2.27 4.16
CA MET A 13 -22.79 -3.00 3.98
C MET A 13 -23.94 -2.08 4.26
N LYS A 14 -24.93 -2.13 3.37
CA LYS A 14 -26.17 -1.38 3.48
C LYS A 14 -27.34 -2.35 3.40
N HIS A 15 -28.37 -2.09 4.19
CA HIS A 15 -29.67 -2.72 4.03
C HIS A 15 -30.51 -1.85 3.11
N CYS A 16 -31.14 -2.43 2.10
CA CYS A 16 -32.05 -1.73 1.20
C CYS A 16 -33.30 -2.58 1.05
N ASP A 17 -34.42 -2.07 1.57
CA ASP A 17 -35.76 -2.70 1.59
C ASP A 17 -35.75 -4.16 2.08
N ASP A 18 -35.54 -5.13 1.18
CA ASP A 18 -35.49 -6.59 1.41
C ASP A 18 -34.17 -7.25 0.98
N SER A 19 -33.07 -6.48 0.95
CA SER A 19 -31.78 -6.96 0.47
C SER A 19 -30.60 -6.37 1.22
N TRP A 20 -29.50 -7.12 1.24
CA TRP A 20 -28.23 -6.65 1.77
C TRP A 20 -27.25 -6.39 0.64
N ALA A 21 -26.70 -5.18 0.58
CA ALA A 21 -25.70 -4.81 -0.41
C ALA A 21 -24.34 -4.60 0.25
N VAL A 22 -23.33 -5.36 -0.19
CA VAL A 22 -21.93 -5.16 0.18
C VAL A 22 -21.24 -4.41 -0.96
N SER A 23 -20.79 -3.18 -0.69
CA SER A 23 -20.16 -2.30 -1.68
C SER A 23 -18.73 -1.98 -1.30
N ILE A 24 -17.88 -1.84 -2.32
CA ILE A 24 -16.50 -1.42 -2.14
C ILE A 24 -16.33 0.02 -2.61
N ASN A 25 -15.77 0.87 -1.74
CA ASN A 25 -15.38 2.23 -2.06
C ASN A 25 -13.85 2.32 -2.15
N LEU A 26 -13.36 2.43 -3.39
CA LEU A 26 -11.94 2.62 -3.71
C LEU A 26 -11.72 4.08 -4.18
N ASP A 27 -11.70 5.01 -3.23
CA ASP A 27 -11.43 6.41 -3.51
C ASP A 27 -9.93 6.77 -3.34
N VAL A 28 -9.58 8.02 -3.64
CA VAL A 28 -8.21 8.54 -3.59
C VAL A 28 -7.63 8.53 -2.16
N ARG A 29 -8.47 8.43 -1.13
CA ARG A 29 -8.05 8.41 0.29
C ARG A 29 -7.68 7.01 0.77
N MET A 30 -7.69 6.01 -0.10
CA MET A 30 -7.32 4.65 0.26
C MET A 30 -5.83 4.53 0.65
N PRO A 31 -5.48 3.66 1.60
CA PRO A 31 -4.09 3.44 2.03
C PRO A 31 -3.15 3.17 0.86
N LEU A 32 -1.92 3.69 0.95
CA LEU A 32 -0.89 3.56 -0.09
C LEU A 32 -0.70 2.11 -0.55
N GLY A 33 -0.67 1.16 0.38
CA GLY A 33 -0.51 -0.26 0.03
C GLY A 33 -1.63 -0.80 -0.89
N LEU A 34 -2.87 -0.34 -0.74
CA LEU A 34 -3.96 -0.72 -1.65
C LEU A 34 -3.91 0.00 -3.00
N ARG A 35 -3.23 1.15 -3.10
CA ARG A 35 -2.97 1.85 -4.36
C ARG A 35 -1.83 1.15 -5.13
N VAL A 36 -0.75 0.88 -4.42
CA VAL A 36 0.45 0.24 -4.96
C VAL A 36 0.16 -1.18 -5.42
N HIS A 37 -0.58 -1.97 -4.63
CA HIS A 37 -0.92 -3.36 -4.95
C HIS A 37 -2.31 -3.50 -5.60
N HIS A 38 -2.70 -2.55 -6.47
CA HIS A 38 -4.02 -2.52 -7.10
C HIS A 38 -4.38 -3.81 -7.87
N GLY A 39 -3.41 -4.45 -8.55
CA GLY A 39 -3.66 -5.70 -9.27
C GLY A 39 -4.09 -6.85 -8.34
N GLU A 40 -3.40 -7.03 -7.21
CA GLU A 40 -3.78 -8.04 -6.21
C GLU A 40 -5.06 -7.68 -5.47
N ARG A 41 -5.25 -6.39 -5.15
CA ARG A 41 -6.49 -5.86 -4.58
C ARG A 41 -7.68 -6.21 -5.46
N ASP A 42 -7.63 -5.87 -6.74
CA ASP A 42 -8.74 -6.07 -7.68
C ASP A 42 -8.99 -7.57 -7.93
N ALA A 43 -7.94 -8.38 -7.99
CA ALA A 43 -8.05 -9.83 -8.07
C ALA A 43 -8.74 -10.42 -6.83
N ALA A 44 -8.35 -9.99 -5.63
CA ALA A 44 -8.96 -10.43 -4.38
C ALA A 44 -10.43 -10.03 -4.29
N ILE A 45 -10.75 -8.78 -4.64
CA ILE A 45 -12.14 -8.28 -4.69
C ILE A 45 -12.98 -9.15 -5.61
N ARG A 46 -12.54 -9.34 -6.86
CA ARG A 46 -13.28 -10.18 -7.83
C ARG A 46 -13.47 -11.59 -7.32
N MET A 47 -12.42 -12.20 -6.76
CA MET A 47 -12.47 -13.57 -6.23
C MET A 47 -13.51 -13.72 -5.10
N PHE A 48 -13.54 -12.80 -4.14
CA PHE A 48 -14.49 -12.87 -3.03
C PHE A 48 -15.90 -12.55 -3.46
N MET A 49 -16.09 -11.55 -4.34
CA MET A 49 -17.41 -11.17 -4.85
C MET A 49 -18.05 -12.31 -5.64
N VAL A 50 -17.31 -12.98 -6.53
CA VAL A 50 -17.81 -14.13 -7.32
C VAL A 50 -18.16 -15.34 -6.44
N ARG A 51 -17.45 -15.56 -5.34
CA ARG A 51 -17.64 -16.72 -4.45
C ARG A 51 -18.60 -16.47 -3.29
N SER A 52 -19.23 -15.31 -3.25
CA SER A 52 -19.99 -14.84 -2.10
C SER A 52 -21.40 -15.45 -1.99
N GLY A 53 -21.93 -16.01 -3.08
CA GLY A 53 -23.31 -16.47 -3.16
C GLY A 53 -24.32 -15.36 -3.47
N GLY A 54 -23.91 -14.09 -3.47
CA GLY A 54 -24.73 -12.97 -3.91
C GLY A 54 -24.55 -12.62 -5.39
N THR A 55 -25.43 -11.76 -5.90
CA THR A 55 -25.36 -11.26 -7.28
C THR A 55 -24.32 -10.15 -7.37
N PHE A 56 -23.23 -10.39 -8.09
CA PHE A 56 -22.15 -9.42 -8.25
C PHE A 56 -22.42 -8.42 -9.38
N ILE A 57 -22.52 -7.14 -9.02
CA ILE A 57 -22.67 -6.01 -9.93
C ILE A 57 -21.29 -5.38 -10.15
N LYS A 58 -20.69 -5.68 -11.31
CA LYS A 58 -19.33 -5.23 -11.66
C LYS A 58 -19.19 -3.71 -11.71
N SER A 59 -20.18 -3.00 -12.26
CA SER A 59 -20.13 -1.55 -12.48
C SER A 59 -20.02 -0.75 -11.18
N SER A 60 -20.67 -1.22 -10.11
CA SER A 60 -20.68 -0.57 -8.80
C SER A 60 -19.79 -1.28 -7.76
N GLN A 61 -18.99 -2.26 -8.19
CA GLN A 61 -18.20 -3.13 -7.30
C GLN A 61 -18.98 -3.59 -6.06
N SER A 62 -20.24 -3.99 -6.28
CA SER A 62 -21.17 -4.32 -5.22
C SER A 62 -21.71 -5.72 -5.38
N CYS A 63 -21.99 -6.40 -4.27
CA CYS A 63 -22.64 -7.70 -4.26
C CYS A 63 -23.93 -7.61 -3.45
N VAL A 64 -25.03 -8.04 -4.06
CA VAL A 64 -26.38 -7.98 -3.48
C VAL A 64 -26.80 -9.38 -3.05
N PHE A 65 -27.33 -9.47 -1.84
CA PHE A 65 -27.83 -10.68 -1.20
C PHE A 65 -29.31 -10.51 -0.89
N ASP A 66 -30.05 -11.60 -0.91
CA ASP A 66 -31.44 -11.63 -0.42
C ASP A 66 -31.50 -11.34 1.10
N ALA A 67 -32.69 -11.01 1.61
CA ALA A 67 -32.93 -10.71 3.02
C ALA A 67 -32.47 -11.83 3.98
N GLY A 68 -32.63 -13.10 3.59
CA GLY A 68 -32.27 -14.28 4.39
C GLY A 68 -30.78 -14.55 4.45
N SER A 69 -30.02 -14.06 3.46
CA SER A 69 -28.58 -14.27 3.30
C SER A 69 -27.71 -13.25 4.04
N ARG A 70 -28.23 -12.60 5.10
CA ARG A 70 -27.49 -11.61 5.91
C ARG A 70 -26.13 -12.15 6.40
N GLN A 71 -26.10 -13.37 6.91
CA GLN A 71 -24.86 -13.97 7.44
C GLN A 71 -23.81 -14.15 6.34
N ALA A 72 -24.21 -14.46 5.10
CA ALA A 72 -23.30 -14.55 3.97
C ALA A 72 -22.71 -13.18 3.61
N ALA A 73 -23.53 -12.12 3.64
CA ALA A 73 -23.08 -10.75 3.43
C ALA A 73 -22.07 -10.30 4.52
N GLU A 74 -22.35 -10.59 5.79
CA GLU A 74 -21.43 -10.29 6.91
C GLU A 74 -20.09 -11.02 6.77
N GLN A 75 -20.12 -12.32 6.42
CA GLN A 75 -18.92 -13.11 6.17
C GLN A 75 -18.09 -12.57 4.99
N LEU A 76 -18.75 -12.13 3.92
CA LEU A 76 -18.08 -11.50 2.78
C LEU A 76 -17.30 -10.25 3.23
N ILE A 77 -17.93 -9.37 4.02
CA ILE A 77 -17.28 -8.14 4.50
C ILE A 77 -16.06 -8.46 5.34
N MET A 78 -16.17 -9.40 6.29
CA MET A 78 -15.06 -9.76 7.15
C MET A 78 -13.87 -10.26 6.32
N ARG A 79 -14.11 -11.17 5.37
CA ARG A 79 -13.07 -11.72 4.49
C ARG A 79 -12.45 -10.65 3.60
N LEU A 80 -13.27 -9.76 3.02
CA LEU A 80 -12.79 -8.65 2.21
C LEU A 80 -11.93 -7.69 3.03
N ARG A 81 -12.41 -7.25 4.20
CA ARG A 81 -11.66 -6.34 5.08
C ARG A 81 -10.34 -6.94 5.54
N GLU A 82 -10.34 -8.19 5.96
CA GLU A 82 -9.12 -8.88 6.37
C GLU A 82 -8.13 -8.99 5.20
N ARG A 83 -8.60 -9.43 4.02
CA ARG A 83 -7.71 -9.58 2.86
C ARG A 83 -7.15 -8.24 2.42
N LEU A 84 -7.99 -7.21 2.32
CA LEU A 84 -7.57 -5.87 1.94
C LEU A 84 -6.58 -5.28 2.95
N PHE A 85 -6.81 -5.50 4.26
CA PHE A 85 -5.84 -5.10 5.28
C PHE A 85 -4.47 -5.78 5.07
N ARG A 86 -4.46 -7.09 4.81
CA ARG A 86 -3.21 -7.82 4.52
C ARG A 86 -2.49 -7.26 3.29
N ILE A 87 -3.22 -6.91 2.23
CA ILE A 87 -2.66 -6.29 1.02
C ILE A 87 -2.13 -4.90 1.33
N ALA A 88 -2.85 -4.09 2.10
CA ALA A 88 -2.43 -2.74 2.50
C ALA A 88 -1.11 -2.76 3.29
N CYS A 89 -0.89 -3.81 4.08
CA CYS A 89 0.30 -3.99 4.90
C CYS A 89 1.51 -4.57 4.15
N LYS A 90 1.37 -4.95 2.88
CA LYS A 90 2.48 -5.54 2.14
C LYS A 90 3.63 -4.55 2.00
N PRO A 91 4.90 -5.00 2.14
CA PRO A 91 6.04 -4.13 1.94
C PRO A 91 6.14 -3.61 0.50
N ILE A 92 6.65 -2.38 0.37
CA ILE A 92 6.88 -1.69 -0.89
C ILE A 92 8.30 -2.00 -1.39
N SER A 93 8.45 -2.21 -2.70
CA SER A 93 9.75 -2.44 -3.33
C SER A 93 10.57 -1.16 -3.50
N GLN A 94 11.87 -1.31 -3.75
CA GLN A 94 12.80 -0.20 -3.97
C GLN A 94 12.34 0.76 -5.07
N GLY A 95 12.01 0.23 -6.26
CA GLY A 95 11.58 1.05 -7.38
C GLY A 95 10.23 1.73 -7.13
N GLN A 96 9.33 1.08 -6.38
CA GLN A 96 8.08 1.72 -5.98
C GLN A 96 8.31 2.89 -5.03
N VAL A 97 9.23 2.77 -4.07
CA VAL A 97 9.59 3.88 -3.17
C VAL A 97 10.16 5.07 -3.93
N GLU A 98 11.08 4.80 -4.87
CA GLU A 98 11.69 5.84 -5.71
C GLU A 98 10.62 6.62 -6.50
N GLN A 99 9.67 5.91 -7.11
CA GLN A 99 8.57 6.52 -7.84
C GLN A 99 7.59 7.28 -6.93
N ILE A 100 7.23 6.71 -5.77
CA ILE A 100 6.24 7.32 -4.85
C ILE A 100 6.78 8.59 -4.22
N LEU A 101 8.06 8.60 -3.81
CA LEU A 101 8.67 9.74 -3.12
C LEU A 101 9.31 10.75 -4.09
N GLY A 102 9.47 10.41 -5.37
CA GLY A 102 10.20 11.24 -6.33
C GLY A 102 11.69 11.37 -5.96
N ILE A 103 12.29 10.25 -5.57
CA ILE A 103 13.68 10.18 -5.11
C ILE A 103 14.48 9.24 -6.00
N THR A 104 15.77 9.49 -6.11
CA THR A 104 16.72 8.67 -6.87
C THR A 104 17.15 7.45 -6.07
N SER A 105 17.69 6.43 -6.77
CA SER A 105 18.28 5.27 -6.10
C SER A 105 19.45 5.64 -5.19
N ARG A 106 20.22 6.69 -5.53
CA ARG A 106 21.33 7.19 -4.70
C ARG A 106 20.82 7.77 -3.38
N GLU A 107 19.80 8.61 -3.43
CA GLU A 107 19.14 9.16 -2.24
C GLU A 107 18.55 8.04 -1.38
N ARG A 108 17.81 7.11 -1.99
CA ARG A 108 17.25 5.95 -1.28
C ARG A 108 18.33 5.14 -0.55
N ILE A 109 19.46 4.85 -1.20
CA ILE A 109 20.57 4.10 -0.60
C ILE A 109 21.19 4.90 0.55
N ARG A 110 21.46 6.19 0.36
CA ARG A 110 22.04 7.06 1.37
C ARG A 110 21.14 7.14 2.61
N TRP A 111 19.88 7.50 2.39
CA TRP A 111 18.88 7.67 3.47
C TRP A 111 18.49 6.35 4.12
N GLY A 112 18.61 5.23 3.39
CA GLY A 112 18.47 3.89 3.98
C GLY A 112 19.65 3.53 4.89
N LYS A 113 20.87 3.95 4.56
CA LYS A 113 22.08 3.68 5.37
C LYS A 113 22.17 4.54 6.62
N ASP A 114 21.79 5.81 6.52
CA ASP A 114 21.83 6.75 7.66
C ASP A 114 20.58 6.67 8.57
N GLY A 115 19.60 5.85 8.20
CA GLY A 115 18.41 5.56 9.00
C GLY A 115 17.25 6.54 8.80
N ARG A 116 17.39 7.58 7.96
CA ARG A 116 16.29 8.50 7.63
C ARG A 116 15.12 7.78 6.94
N LEU A 117 15.41 6.82 6.08
CA LEU A 117 14.42 6.03 5.36
C LEU A 117 14.24 4.65 6.03
N ALA A 118 13.09 4.44 6.67
CA ALA A 118 12.79 3.22 7.40
C ALA A 118 12.78 1.97 6.51
N LEU A 119 13.49 0.92 6.93
CA LEU A 119 13.54 -0.38 6.27
C LEU A 119 12.62 -1.39 6.97
N SER A 120 11.82 -2.14 6.21
CA SER A 120 11.02 -3.26 6.74
C SER A 120 11.75 -4.59 6.76
N GLY A 121 12.89 -4.67 6.06
CA GLY A 121 13.69 -5.89 5.93
C GLY A 121 13.97 -6.25 4.48
N ILE A 122 14.33 -7.51 4.26
CA ILE A 122 14.76 -8.03 2.95
C ILE A 122 13.70 -9.02 2.45
N SER A 123 13.13 -8.74 1.28
CA SER A 123 12.33 -9.71 0.53
C SER A 123 13.24 -10.51 -0.38
N ARG A 124 13.14 -11.84 -0.31
CA ARG A 124 13.86 -12.75 -1.18
C ARG A 124 12.96 -13.20 -2.32
N ILE A 125 13.39 -12.96 -3.55
CA ILE A 125 12.70 -13.39 -4.76
C ILE A 125 13.53 -14.51 -5.37
N LYS A 126 12.97 -15.72 -5.44
CA LYS A 126 13.58 -16.84 -6.16
C LYS A 126 13.02 -16.90 -7.58
N LYS A 127 13.90 -16.93 -8.57
CA LYS A 127 13.59 -17.18 -9.98
C LYS A 127 14.49 -18.31 -10.47
N GLY A 128 13.96 -19.53 -10.48
CA GLY A 128 14.75 -20.74 -10.73
C GLY A 128 15.84 -20.92 -9.66
N THR A 129 17.10 -21.02 -10.08
CA THR A 129 18.28 -21.09 -9.19
C THR A 129 18.77 -19.73 -8.70
N THR A 130 18.26 -18.61 -9.25
CA THR A 130 18.70 -17.27 -8.84
C THR A 130 17.84 -16.75 -7.69
N GLU A 131 18.48 -16.36 -6.59
CA GLU A 131 17.84 -15.71 -5.45
C GLU A 131 18.29 -14.26 -5.36
N ILE A 132 17.33 -13.33 -5.46
CA ILE A 132 17.59 -11.89 -5.36
C ILE A 132 17.03 -11.40 -4.03
N SER A 133 17.89 -10.81 -3.21
CA SER A 133 17.51 -10.16 -1.95
C SER A 133 17.29 -8.67 -2.18
N LEU A 134 16.05 -8.20 -2.01
CA LEU A 134 15.68 -6.79 -2.18
C LEU A 134 15.24 -6.19 -0.85
N TRP A 135 15.82 -5.04 -0.49
CA TRP A 135 15.29 -4.22 0.59
C TRP A 135 13.84 -3.83 0.31
N THR A 136 13.02 -3.90 1.35
CA THR A 136 11.61 -3.52 1.32
C THR A 136 11.32 -2.47 2.38
N TYR A 137 10.27 -1.70 2.15
CA TYR A 137 9.93 -0.53 2.92
C TYR A 137 8.50 -0.63 3.48
N PRO A 138 8.24 -0.14 4.70
CA PRO A 138 6.91 -0.22 5.29
C PRO A 138 5.97 0.78 4.60
N CYS A 139 4.81 0.30 4.13
CA CYS A 139 3.78 1.14 3.51
C CYS A 139 3.47 2.41 4.29
N LEU A 140 3.27 2.29 5.61
CA LEU A 140 2.88 3.42 6.45
C LEU A 140 3.95 4.51 6.51
N ALA A 141 5.23 4.15 6.61
CA ALA A 141 6.31 5.13 6.68
C ALA A 141 6.46 5.86 5.33
N ILE A 142 6.35 5.12 4.22
CA ILE A 142 6.40 5.73 2.88
C ILE A 142 5.17 6.61 2.64
N GLU A 143 3.99 6.22 3.12
CA GLU A 143 2.77 7.03 3.03
C GLU A 143 2.90 8.34 3.81
N GLN A 144 3.50 8.32 5.00
CA GLN A 144 3.78 9.52 5.78
C GLN A 144 4.77 10.45 5.06
N LEU A 145 5.84 9.90 4.49
CA LEU A 145 6.81 10.70 3.71
C LEU A 145 6.20 11.27 2.43
N ALA A 146 5.34 10.52 1.74
CA ALA A 146 4.64 11.00 0.55
C ALA A 146 3.63 12.11 0.88
N ALA A 147 3.05 12.10 2.09
CA ALA A 147 2.14 13.14 2.55
C ALA A 147 2.86 14.44 2.95
N ASP A 148 4.16 14.39 3.24
CA ASP A 148 4.97 15.57 3.58
C ASP A 148 6.26 15.65 2.75
N PRO A 149 6.17 16.18 1.51
CA PRO A 149 7.35 16.37 0.67
C PRO A 149 8.40 17.34 1.24
N ALA A 150 8.06 18.13 2.27
CA ALA A 150 9.02 19.04 2.90
C ALA A 150 10.13 18.27 3.62
N VAL A 151 9.84 17.08 4.16
CA VAL A 151 10.85 16.21 4.78
C VAL A 151 11.94 15.82 3.78
N ILE A 152 11.54 15.42 2.57
CA ILE A 152 12.47 15.04 1.51
C ILE A 152 13.33 16.23 1.07
N ARG A 153 12.74 17.42 0.93
CA ARG A 153 13.50 18.64 0.61
C ARG A 153 14.55 18.95 1.67
N ARG A 154 14.17 18.91 2.96
CA ARG A 154 15.10 19.15 4.07
C ARG A 154 16.26 18.16 4.06
N TRP A 155 16.01 16.88 3.78
CA TRP A 155 17.08 15.89 3.68
C TRP A 155 18.07 16.17 2.54
N ARG A 156 17.60 16.72 1.42
CA ARG A 156 18.46 17.18 0.31
C ARG A 156 19.32 18.37 0.73
N GLU A 157 18.71 19.35 1.39
CA GLU A 157 19.43 20.52 1.93
C GLU A 157 20.51 20.10 2.95
N GLU A 158 20.19 19.16 3.85
CA GLU A 158 21.15 18.56 4.79
C GLU A 158 22.30 17.85 4.07
N ASP A 159 22.02 17.16 2.97
CA ASP A 159 23.02 16.46 2.16
C ASP A 159 23.94 17.45 1.42
N GLU A 160 23.39 18.54 0.90
CA GLU A 160 24.15 19.63 0.28
C GLU A 160 25.06 20.32 1.30
N ALA A 161 24.55 20.63 2.49
CA ALA A 161 25.34 21.26 3.56
C ALA A 161 26.46 20.35 4.10
N ARG A 162 26.30 19.03 4.05
CA ARG A 162 27.34 18.05 4.41
C ARG A 162 28.34 17.77 3.30
N THR A 163 28.01 18.12 2.06
CA THR A 163 28.97 18.02 0.96
C THR A 163 29.99 19.13 1.18
N PRO A 164 31.27 18.82 1.50
CA PRO A 164 32.23 19.87 1.78
C PRO A 164 32.35 20.75 0.54
N ILE A 165 32.04 22.04 0.70
CA ILE A 165 32.54 23.07 -0.19
C ILE A 165 34.07 23.04 0.00
N GLY A 166 34.78 22.26 -0.81
CA GLY A 166 36.22 22.06 -0.59
C GLY A 166 36.84 20.84 -1.28
N LEU A 167 36.61 20.69 -2.58
CA LEU A 167 37.61 20.11 -3.50
C LEU A 167 38.35 21.24 -4.23
N ALA A 168 38.61 22.33 -3.51
CA ALA A 168 39.63 23.31 -3.84
C ALA A 168 40.59 23.31 -2.64
N ASP A 169 41.89 23.17 -2.90
CA ASP A 169 43.02 23.22 -1.95
C ASP A 169 43.75 21.91 -1.61
N ILE A 170 43.91 21.00 -2.58
CA ILE A 170 45.10 20.10 -2.57
C ILE A 170 45.67 19.96 -3.98
N PHE A 171 46.26 21.04 -4.49
CA PHE A 171 47.35 21.00 -5.47
C PHE A 171 48.08 22.34 -5.37
N VAL A 172 49.14 22.40 -4.55
CA VAL A 172 50.50 22.89 -4.85
C VAL A 172 51.41 22.38 -3.72
#